data_AF-A0A3D1IEB9-F1
#
_entry.id   AF-A0A3D1IEB9-F1
#
_cell.length_a   1.000
_cell.length_b   1.000
_cell.length_c   1.000
_cell.angle_alpha   90.00
_cell.angle_beta   90.00
_cell.angle_gamma   90.00
#
_symmetry.space_group_name_H-M   'P 1'
#
loop_
_entity.id
_entity.type
_entity.pdbx_description
1 polymer ?
#
loop_
_entity_poly.entity_id
_entity_poly.type
_entity_poly.pdbx_seq_one_letter_code
_entity_poly.pdbx_strand_id
1 'polypeptide(L)'
;MWTNFADAMTYGADKLGYIPFLVYARNTLILCVLVVAGTVASNTLVAYSFARLKWKGRDAMFAATLATMMVPFPVLMVPTFALFRHLEWIGTFRPLWVPAWFGSAFSIFLLRQ
;
A
#
# COMPACT_ATOMS: atom_id res chain seq x y z
N MET A 1 18.86 13.38 -28.80
CA MET A 1 18.18 13.89 -27.59
C MET A 1 17.45 12.79 -26.80
N TRP A 2 16.92 11.74 -27.45
CA TRP A 2 16.21 10.62 -26.79
C TRP A 2 17.06 9.35 -26.55
N THR A 3 18.34 9.36 -26.92
CA THR A 3 19.25 8.22 -26.75
C THR A 3 19.44 7.82 -25.28
N ASN A 4 19.34 8.81 -24.37
CA ASN A 4 19.41 8.61 -22.92
C ASN A 4 18.37 7.61 -22.37
N PHE A 5 17.19 7.48 -22.99
CA PHE A 5 16.16 6.51 -22.54
C PHE A 5 16.52 5.08 -22.95
N ALA A 6 17.07 4.91 -24.15
CA ALA A 6 17.58 3.62 -24.60
C ALA A 6 18.79 3.21 -23.75
N ASP A 7 19.70 4.15 -23.48
CA ASP A 7 20.87 3.94 -22.64
C ASP A 7 20.49 3.58 -21.19
N ALA A 8 19.46 4.22 -20.61
CA ALA A 8 18.97 3.89 -19.27
C ALA A 8 18.37 2.48 -19.15
N MET A 9 17.90 1.89 -20.26
CA MET A 9 17.35 0.53 -20.29
C MET A 9 18.40 -0.55 -20.62
N THR A 10 19.46 -0.21 -21.36
CA THR A 10 20.46 -1.17 -21.87
C THR A 10 21.73 -1.24 -21.03
N TYR A 11 22.11 -0.18 -20.31
CA TYR A 11 23.28 -0.22 -19.45
C TYR A 11 23.01 -1.06 -18.20
N GLY A 12 23.58 -2.27 -18.21
CA GLY A 12 23.69 -3.12 -17.02
C GLY A 12 24.52 -2.43 -15.93
N ALA A 13 24.27 -2.84 -14.68
CA ALA A 13 24.83 -2.28 -13.44
C ALA A 13 26.37 -2.18 -13.37
N ASP A 14 27.09 -2.69 -14.36
CA ASP A 14 28.54 -2.87 -14.35
C ASP A 14 29.35 -1.66 -14.87
N LYS A 15 28.72 -0.66 -15.52
CA LYS A 15 29.50 0.46 -16.13
C LYS A 15 29.08 1.89 -15.86
N LEU A 16 28.09 2.16 -15.01
CA LEU A 16 27.77 3.53 -14.61
C LEU A 16 27.48 3.58 -13.13
N GLY A 17 28.12 4.51 -12.41
CA GLY A 17 27.72 4.94 -11.07
C GLY A 17 26.36 5.66 -11.04
N TYR A 18 25.42 5.24 -11.88
CA TYR A 18 24.09 5.80 -12.07
C TYR A 18 23.07 4.68 -11.89
N ILE A 19 22.33 4.75 -10.78
CA ILE A 19 20.99 4.21 -10.51
C ILE A 19 20.59 2.97 -11.35
N PRO A 20 20.51 1.75 -10.77
CA PRO A 20 20.08 0.54 -11.49
C PRO A 20 18.57 0.58 -11.82
N PHE A 21 18.21 1.23 -12.92
CA PHE A 21 16.84 1.55 -13.32
C PHE A 21 15.94 0.32 -13.40
N LEU A 22 16.37 -0.74 -14.08
CA LEU A 22 15.60 -1.99 -14.22
C LEU A 22 15.36 -2.69 -12.87
N VAL A 23 16.30 -2.58 -11.92
CA VAL A 23 16.14 -3.16 -10.59
C VAL A 23 15.05 -2.41 -9.82
N TYR A 24 15.05 -1.08 -9.86
CA TYR A 24 14.03 -0.27 -9.22
C TYR A 24 12.66 -0.45 -9.87
N ALA A 25 12.60 -0.50 -11.21
CA ALA A 25 11.38 -0.79 -11.93
C ALA A 25 10.80 -2.16 -11.55
N ARG A 26 11.65 -3.20 -11.49
CA ARG A 26 11.23 -4.54 -11.06
C ARG A 26 10.73 -4.56 -9.61
N ASN A 27 11.45 -3.92 -8.69
CA ASN A 27 11.05 -3.86 -7.28
C ASN A 27 9.71 -3.15 -7.12
N THR A 28 9.52 -2.01 -7.78
CA THR A 28 8.25 -1.28 -7.78
C THR A 28 7.13 -2.10 -8.40
N LEU A 29 7.37 -2.78 -9.53
CA LEU A 29 6.37 -3.63 -10.16
C LEU A 29 5.90 -4.75 -9.22
N ILE A 30 6.83 -5.45 -8.57
CA ILE A 30 6.51 -6.49 -7.58
C ILE A 30 5.69 -5.91 -6.43
N LEU A 31 6.11 -4.77 -5.87
CA LEU A 31 5.40 -4.11 -4.78
C LEU A 31 3.98 -3.68 -5.21
N CYS A 32 3.83 -3.08 -6.39
CA CYS A 32 2.53 -2.66 -6.91
C CYS A 32 1.57 -3.85 -7.05
N VAL A 33 2.03 -4.97 -7.61
CA VAL A 33 1.20 -6.17 -7.75
C VAL A 33 0.73 -6.68 -6.38
N LEU A 34 1.64 -6.76 -5.40
CA LEU A 34 1.30 -7.22 -4.04
C LEU A 34 0.34 -6.27 -3.33
N VAL A 35 0.57 -4.96 -3.42
CA VAL A 35 -0.28 -3.93 -2.82
C VAL A 35 -1.67 -3.94 -3.45
N VAL A 36 -1.76 -3.94 -4.78
CA VAL A 36 -3.04 -3.92 -5.50
C VAL A 36 -3.84 -5.18 -5.20
N ALA A 37 -3.22 -6.36 -5.26
CA ALA A 37 -3.89 -7.62 -4.95
C ALA A 37 -4.46 -7.62 -3.52
N GLY A 38 -3.65 -7.23 -2.53
CA GLY A 38 -4.08 -7.15 -1.13
C GLY A 38 -5.18 -6.12 -0.89
N THR A 39 -5.03 -4.93 -1.48
CA THR A 39 -5.98 -3.82 -1.36
C THR A 39 -7.34 -4.19 -1.95
N VAL A 40 -7.37 -4.72 -3.18
CA VAL A 40 -8.61 -5.09 -3.86
C VAL A 40 -9.30 -6.22 -3.12
N ALA A 41 -8.60 -7.30 -2.78
CA ALA A 41 -9.18 -8.44 -2.09
C ALA A 41 -9.78 -8.04 -0.73
N SER A 42 -9.04 -7.29 0.07
CA SER A 42 -9.46 -6.92 1.43
C SER A 42 -10.60 -5.90 1.42
N ASN A 43 -10.47 -4.84 0.60
CA ASN A 43 -11.48 -3.78 0.58
C ASN A 43 -12.81 -4.24 0.00
N THR A 44 -12.79 -5.06 -1.06
CA THR A 44 -14.02 -5.58 -1.66
C THR A 44 -14.77 -6.49 -0.69
N LEU A 45 -14.06 -7.36 0.03
CA LEU A 45 -14.66 -8.27 1.01
C LEU A 45 -15.31 -7.50 2.17
N VAL A 46 -14.59 -6.51 2.72
CA VAL A 46 -15.11 -5.69 3.83
C VAL A 46 -16.26 -4.78 3.37
N ALA A 47 -16.13 -4.11 2.22
CA ALA A 47 -17.19 -3.27 1.68
C ALA A 47 -18.46 -4.06 1.35
N TYR A 48 -18.31 -5.27 0.79
CA TYR A 48 -19.44 -6.18 0.52
C TYR A 48 -20.16 -6.58 1.81
N SER A 49 -19.42 -6.88 2.88
CA SER A 49 -20.00 -7.15 4.21
C SER A 49 -20.81 -5.96 4.75
N PHE A 50 -20.33 -4.73 4.57
CA PHE A 50 -21.06 -3.52 5.00
C PHE A 50 -22.25 -3.16 4.08
N ALA A 51 -22.17 -3.46 2.78
CA ALA A 51 -23.20 -3.09 1.82
C ALA A 51 -24.36 -4.11 1.73
N ARG A 52 -24.04 -5.42 1.76
CA ARG A 52 -25.01 -6.47 1.42
C ARG A 52 -25.38 -7.38 2.58
N LEU A 53 -24.45 -7.68 3.49
CA LEU A 53 -24.75 -8.55 4.62
C LEU A 53 -25.49 -7.78 5.73
N LYS A 54 -26.42 -8.48 6.40
CA LYS A 54 -27.17 -7.98 7.56
C LYS A 54 -26.62 -8.66 8.81
N TRP A 55 -25.89 -7.92 9.64
CA TRP A 55 -25.34 -8.41 10.90
C TRP A 55 -25.41 -7.33 11.98
N LYS A 56 -25.45 -7.76 13.24
CA LYS A 56 -25.64 -6.87 14.40
C LYS A 56 -24.38 -6.02 14.63
N GLY A 57 -24.52 -4.69 14.61
CA GLY A 57 -23.42 -3.75 14.83
C GLY A 57 -22.72 -3.25 13.55
N ARG A 58 -23.22 -3.62 12.36
CA ARG A 58 -22.68 -3.22 11.06
C ARG A 58 -22.47 -1.71 10.92
N ASP A 59 -23.47 -0.93 11.28
CA ASP A 59 -23.43 0.52 11.08
C ASP A 59 -22.47 1.20 12.08
N ALA A 60 -22.33 0.66 13.29
CA ALA A 60 -21.35 1.12 14.27
C ALA A 60 -19.91 0.83 13.82
N MET A 61 -19.64 -0.38 13.31
CA MET A 61 -18.32 -0.73 12.78
C MET A 61 -17.96 0.10 11.54
N PHE A 62 -18.92 0.38 10.67
CA PHE A 62 -18.68 1.28 9.54
C PHE A 62 -18.37 2.72 9.99
N ALA A 63 -19.10 3.24 10.99
CA ALA A 63 -18.80 4.54 11.56
C ALA A 63 -17.39 4.59 12.17
N ALA A 64 -16.95 3.51 12.84
CA ALA A 64 -15.58 3.38 13.33
C ALA A 64 -14.56 3.38 12.19
N THR A 65 -14.84 2.68 11.08
CA THR A 65 -13.99 2.72 9.87
C THR A 65 -13.85 4.16 9.34
N LEU A 66 -14.95 4.91 9.24
CA LEU A 66 -14.91 6.32 8.83
C LEU A 66 -14.11 7.21 9.78
N ALA A 67 -14.22 6.99 11.09
CA ALA A 67 -13.48 7.74 12.08
C ALA A 67 -11.95 7.62 11.89
N THR A 68 -11.46 6.49 11.39
CA THR A 68 -10.01 6.33 11.10
C THR A 68 -9.51 7.27 10.00
N MET A 69 -10.37 7.70 9.07
CA MET A 69 -10.00 8.65 8.01
C MET A 69 -9.83 10.08 8.52
N MET A 70 -10.37 10.39 9.70
CA MET A 70 -10.21 11.69 10.34
C MET A 70 -8.82 11.86 10.98
N VAL A 71 -8.06 10.78 11.13
CA VAL A 71 -6.72 10.83 11.71
C VAL A 71 -5.72 11.34 10.66
N PRO A 72 -5.05 12.48 10.90
CA PRO A 72 -4.13 13.05 9.93
C PRO A 72 -2.83 12.24 9.84
N PHE A 73 -2.36 12.02 8.61
CA PHE A 73 -1.15 11.23 8.33
C PHE A 73 0.12 11.67 9.09
N PRO A 74 0.43 12.98 9.25
CA PRO A 74 1.62 13.41 9.99
C PRO A 74 1.69 12.90 11.44
N VAL A 75 0.53 12.73 12.11
CA VAL A 75 0.47 12.21 13.48
C VAL A 75 0.72 10.70 13.52
N LEU A 76 0.42 9.99 12.43
CA LEU A 76 0.65 8.56 12.30
C LEU A 76 2.09 8.21 11.89
N MET A 77 2.84 9.15 11.31
CA MET A 77 4.17 8.88 10.77
C MET A 77 5.14 8.35 11.84
N VAL A 78 5.25 9.03 12.98
CA VAL A 78 6.12 8.63 14.10
C VAL A 78 5.72 7.27 14.69
N PRO A 79 4.45 7.02 15.09
CA PRO A 79 4.08 5.73 15.66
C PRO A 79 4.18 4.59 14.64
N THR A 80 3.90 4.83 13.37
CA THR A 80 4.06 3.81 12.31
C THR A 80 5.53 3.42 12.13
N PHE A 81 6.45 4.39 12.17
CA PHE A 81 7.88 4.09 12.16
C PHE A 81 8.32 3.31 13.40
N ALA A 82 7.87 3.71 14.59
CA ALA A 82 8.15 2.99 15.83
C ALA A 82 7.64 1.54 15.78
N LEU A 83 6.43 1.32 15.26
CA LEU A 83 5.87 -0.02 15.06
C LEU A 83 6.77 -0.88 14.17
N PHE A 84 7.17 -0.38 13.00
CA PHE A 84 8.04 -1.14 12.10
C PHE A 84 9.46 -1.32 12.63
N ARG A 85 9.93 -0.41 13.51
CA ARG A 85 11.16 -0.61 14.27
C ARG A 85 11.04 -1.80 15.21
N HIS A 86 9.97 -1.87 16.00
CA HIS A 86 9.73 -2.97 16.93
C HIS A 86 9.55 -4.31 16.22
N LEU A 87 8.97 -4.31 15.02
CA LEU A 87 8.82 -5.50 14.18
C LEU A 87 10.10 -5.89 13.43
N GLU A 88 11.18 -5.12 13.55
CA GLU A 88 12.43 -5.30 12.79
C GLU A 88 12.21 -5.29 11.26
N TRP A 89 11.21 -4.53 10.79
CA TRP A 89 10.90 -4.40 9.36
C TRP A 89 11.61 -3.21 8.70
N ILE A 90 12.31 -2.39 9.48
CA ILE A 90 13.12 -1.28 8.96
C ILE A 90 14.20 -1.83 8.02
N GLY A 91 14.34 -1.21 6.85
CA GLY A 91 15.28 -1.64 5.81
C GLY A 91 14.77 -2.78 4.94
N THR A 92 13.54 -3.26 5.15
CA THR A 92 12.90 -4.28 4.30
C THR A 92 11.74 -3.71 3.50
N PHE A 93 11.28 -4.46 2.49
CA PHE A 93 10.10 -4.10 1.69
C PHE A 93 8.75 -4.39 2.37
N ARG A 94 8.73 -5.11 3.50
CA ARG A 94 7.50 -5.57 4.17
C ARG A 94 6.55 -4.43 4.56
N PRO A 95 7.03 -3.30 5.13
CA PRO A 95 6.15 -2.18 5.48
C PRO A 95 5.39 -1.57 4.30
N LEU A 96 5.88 -1.77 3.08
CA LEU A 96 5.30 -1.13 1.89
C LEU A 96 4.06 -1.87 1.38
N TRP A 97 3.99 -3.19 1.55
CA TRP A 97 2.91 -3.99 0.98
C TRP A 97 2.05 -4.69 2.02
N VAL A 98 2.59 -5.08 3.17
CA VAL A 98 1.84 -5.81 4.21
C VAL A 98 0.65 -5.00 4.73
N PRO A 99 0.77 -3.69 5.03
CA PRO A 99 -0.36 -2.89 5.51
C PRO A 99 -1.54 -2.83 4.53
N ALA A 100 -1.29 -2.97 3.22
CA ALA A 100 -2.33 -2.92 2.20
C ALA A 100 -3.37 -4.05 2.32
N TRP A 101 -3.00 -5.15 2.98
CA TRP A 101 -3.88 -6.31 3.23
C TRP A 101 -4.85 -6.11 4.41
N PHE A 102 -4.71 -5.03 5.18
CA PHE A 102 -5.65 -4.71 6.27
C PHE A 102 -6.78 -3.79 5.81
N GLY A 103 -6.78 -3.41 4.52
CA GLY A 103 -7.75 -2.55 3.92
C GLY A 103 -7.55 -1.06 4.23
N SER A 104 -8.22 -0.23 3.45
CA SER A 104 -8.21 1.23 3.58
C SER A 104 -9.62 1.72 3.80
N ALA A 105 -9.84 2.48 4.87
CA ALA A 105 -11.15 3.03 5.20
C ALA A 105 -11.75 3.85 4.06
N PHE A 106 -10.93 4.63 3.34
CA PHE A 106 -11.37 5.40 2.17
C PHE A 106 -11.87 4.49 1.04
N SER A 107 -11.11 3.47 0.69
CA SER A 107 -11.48 2.54 -0.38
C SER A 107 -12.72 1.72 -0.01
N ILE A 108 -12.83 1.28 1.24
CA ILE A 108 -14.00 0.56 1.77
C ILE A 108 -15.25 1.45 1.70
N PHE A 109 -15.11 2.72 2.08
CA PHE A 109 -16.18 3.70 1.97
C PHE A 109 -16.65 3.87 0.52
N LEU A 110 -15.72 4.13 -0.41
CA LEU A 110 -16.03 4.30 -1.83
C LEU A 110 -16.70 3.07 -2.44
N LEU A 111 -16.25 1.86 -2.10
CA LEU A 111 -16.83 0.61 -2.62
C LEU A 111 -18.22 0.30 -2.06
N ARG A 112 -18.58 0.87 -0.91
CA ARG A 112 -19.90 0.68 -0.29
C ARG A 112 -20.96 1.62 -0.88
N GLN A 113 -20.58 2.86 -1.20
CA GLN A 113 -21.47 3.88 -1.74
C GLN A 113 -22.00 3.48 -3.13
#